data_AF-A0A3N5NTA5-F1
#
_entry.id   AF-A0A3N5NTA5-F1
#
_cell.length_a   1.000
_cell.length_b   1.000
_cell.length_c   1.000
_cell.angle_alpha   90.00
_cell.angle_beta   90.00
_cell.angle_gamma   90.00
#
_symmetry.space_group_name_H-M   'P 1'
#
loop_
_entity.id
_entity.type
_entity.pdbx_description
1 polymer ?
#
loop_
_entity_poly.entity_id
_entity_poly.type
_entity_poly.pdbx_seq_one_letter_code
_entity_poly.pdbx_strand_id
1 'polypeptide(L)'
;QTFTVSQGEAGTCTYAIDPASAYFNASGGSGSVSVATQSGCSWTAASNDAWIHTTSGDSGTGSGTVNYSVNANTGSSRTGTMTIAGQTFTVSQGEAGTCTYAIDPASANIGLHGGSGSVDVTADPGCSWEASSNVSWISITSGSSGTGNGTVMYMVYRSRTARTGTVTIAGQTFTVSQQ
;
A
#
# COMPACT_ATOMS: atom_id res chain seq x y z
N GLN A 1 -29.19 57.79 20.64
CA GLN A 1 -28.10 56.90 20.24
C GLN A 1 -28.73 55.60 19.79
N THR A 2 -28.86 55.42 18.49
CA THR A 2 -29.49 54.23 17.91
C THR A 2 -28.37 53.24 17.66
N PHE A 3 -28.36 52.14 18.40
CA PHE A 3 -27.42 51.03 18.18
C PHE A 3 -27.99 50.16 17.07
N THR A 4 -27.45 50.28 15.87
CA THR A 4 -27.68 49.30 14.80
C THR A 4 -26.89 48.05 15.12
N VAL A 5 -27.58 47.03 15.64
CA VAL A 5 -27.04 45.67 15.67
C VAL A 5 -27.04 45.16 14.23
N SER A 6 -25.89 45.16 13.58
CA SER A 6 -25.66 44.35 12.38
C SER A 6 -25.56 42.91 12.84
N GLN A 7 -26.68 42.18 12.84
CA GLN A 7 -26.60 40.72 12.88
C GLN A 7 -26.08 40.31 11.50
N GLY A 8 -24.80 39.98 11.42
CA GLY A 8 -24.22 39.40 10.21
C GLY A 8 -25.10 38.25 9.77
N GLU A 9 -25.55 38.31 8.52
CA GLU A 9 -26.38 37.28 7.91
C GLU A 9 -25.75 35.91 8.19
N ALA A 10 -26.51 35.00 8.79
CA ALA A 10 -26.09 33.61 8.91
C ALA A 10 -26.01 33.04 7.50
N GLY A 11 -24.88 33.25 6.84
CA GLY A 11 -24.64 32.81 5.47
C GLY A 11 -24.90 31.32 5.38
N THR A 12 -25.71 30.92 4.41
CA THR A 12 -25.96 29.51 4.12
C THR A 12 -24.63 28.81 3.87
N CYS A 13 -24.28 27.85 4.72
CA CYS A 13 -23.05 27.07 4.57
C CYS A 13 -23.10 26.24 3.29
N THR A 14 -22.03 26.27 2.51
CA THR A 14 -21.85 25.45 1.31
C THR A 14 -20.63 24.57 1.49
N TYR A 15 -20.78 23.28 1.24
CA TYR A 15 -19.74 22.29 1.49
C TYR A 15 -19.27 21.65 0.18
N ALA A 16 -17.96 21.57 0.01
CA ALA A 16 -17.32 20.79 -1.05
C ALA A 16 -16.20 19.94 -0.48
N ILE A 17 -15.96 18.78 -1.09
CA ILE A 17 -14.87 17.88 -0.74
C ILE A 17 -13.95 17.66 -1.94
N ASP A 18 -12.65 17.54 -1.68
CA ASP A 18 -11.65 17.22 -2.70
C ASP A 18 -10.55 16.31 -2.11
N PRO A 19 -10.33 15.11 -2.68
CA PRO A 19 -11.08 14.50 -3.78
C PRO A 19 -12.46 13.95 -3.35
N ALA A 20 -13.37 13.77 -4.31
CA ALA A 20 -14.67 13.11 -4.08
C ALA A 20 -14.62 11.58 -4.11
N SER A 21 -13.50 11.00 -4.58
CA SER A 21 -13.27 9.55 -4.54
C SER A 21 -11.79 9.21 -4.43
N ALA A 22 -11.51 7.99 -3.98
CA ALA A 22 -10.18 7.42 -4.00
C ALA A 22 -10.21 5.94 -4.40
N TYR A 23 -9.08 5.48 -4.94
CA TYR A 23 -8.84 4.08 -5.24
C TYR A 23 -7.69 3.54 -4.41
N PHE A 24 -7.87 2.35 -3.85
CA PHE A 24 -6.85 1.59 -3.16
C PHE A 24 -6.74 0.18 -3.79
N ASN A 25 -5.54 -0.38 -3.75
CA ASN A 25 -5.36 -1.81 -4.02
C ASN A 25 -5.82 -2.66 -2.81
N ALA A 26 -5.68 -3.98 -2.93
CA ALA A 26 -6.08 -4.91 -1.89
C ALA A 26 -5.41 -4.66 -0.53
N SER A 27 -4.17 -4.13 -0.46
CA SER A 27 -3.54 -3.83 0.84
C SER A 27 -4.24 -2.74 1.63
N GLY A 28 -5.03 -1.88 0.97
CA GLY A 28 -5.55 -0.67 1.61
C GLY A 28 -4.45 0.36 1.84
N GLY A 29 -4.61 1.21 2.85
CA GLY A 29 -3.68 2.31 3.14
C GLY A 29 -4.35 3.50 3.82
N SER A 30 -3.67 4.63 3.86
CA SER A 30 -4.20 5.89 4.40
C SER A 30 -4.46 6.90 3.29
N GLY A 31 -5.42 7.79 3.51
CA GLY A 31 -5.71 8.90 2.62
C GLY A 31 -6.25 10.11 3.38
N SER A 32 -6.45 11.21 2.65
CA SER A 32 -7.05 12.42 3.18
C SER A 32 -8.04 13.04 2.20
N VAL A 33 -9.02 13.78 2.73
CA VAL A 33 -10.00 14.55 1.98
C VAL A 33 -10.06 15.94 2.56
N SER A 34 -9.95 16.96 1.72
CA SER A 34 -10.12 18.36 2.11
C SER A 34 -11.59 18.73 2.13
N VAL A 35 -12.01 19.52 3.11
CA VAL A 35 -13.35 20.11 3.23
C VAL A 35 -13.24 21.61 3.04
N ALA A 36 -13.96 22.15 2.06
CA ALA A 36 -14.08 23.57 1.81
C ALA A 36 -15.46 24.08 2.25
N THR A 37 -15.48 25.07 3.13
CA THR A 37 -16.71 25.75 3.60
C THR A 37 -16.38 27.15 4.15
N GLN A 38 -17.40 27.97 4.38
CA GLN A 38 -17.27 29.29 4.99
C GLN A 38 -16.87 29.21 6.48
N SER A 39 -16.24 30.26 7.00
CA SER A 39 -15.91 30.38 8.42
C SER A 39 -17.16 30.29 9.30
N GLY A 40 -17.08 29.56 10.41
CA GLY A 40 -18.20 29.35 11.34
C GLY A 40 -19.17 28.23 10.94
N CYS A 41 -19.02 27.63 9.77
CA CYS A 41 -19.83 26.48 9.36
C CYS A 41 -19.28 25.17 9.95
N SER A 42 -20.09 24.50 10.77
CA SER A 42 -19.73 23.21 11.37
C SER A 42 -20.08 22.05 10.45
N TRP A 43 -19.25 21.01 10.48
CA TRP A 43 -19.44 19.78 9.71
C TRP A 43 -18.93 18.56 10.47
N THR A 44 -19.36 17.38 10.02
CA THR A 44 -18.95 16.08 10.55
C THR A 44 -18.48 15.16 9.42
N ALA A 45 -17.70 14.14 9.78
CA ALA A 45 -17.23 13.09 8.90
C ALA A 45 -17.42 11.72 9.57
N ALA A 46 -18.13 10.83 8.90
CA ALA A 46 -18.39 9.48 9.38
C ALA A 46 -18.19 8.46 8.25
N SER A 47 -17.61 7.30 8.59
CA SER A 47 -17.57 6.18 7.67
C SER A 47 -18.90 5.44 7.64
N ASN A 48 -19.34 5.01 6.46
CA ASN A 48 -20.52 4.17 6.29
C ASN A 48 -20.15 2.67 6.19
N ASP A 49 -18.86 2.36 6.10
CA ASP A 49 -18.33 1.01 5.87
C ASP A 49 -17.25 0.65 6.89
N ALA A 50 -17.38 -0.52 7.55
CA ALA A 50 -16.52 -0.93 8.66
C ALA A 50 -15.04 -1.17 8.31
N TRP A 51 -14.68 -1.15 7.02
CA TRP A 51 -13.31 -1.29 6.52
C TRP A 51 -12.67 0.05 6.14
N ILE A 52 -13.40 1.16 6.28
CA ILE A 52 -12.90 2.53 6.15
C ILE A 52 -13.01 3.21 7.52
N HIS A 53 -11.93 3.79 8.01
CA HIS A 53 -11.86 4.37 9.36
C HIS A 53 -11.43 5.83 9.29
N THR A 54 -12.19 6.74 9.89
CA THR A 54 -11.71 8.11 10.13
C THR A 54 -10.61 8.06 11.18
N THR A 55 -9.44 8.59 10.87
CA THR A 55 -8.30 8.64 11.80
C THR A 55 -8.17 10.00 12.48
N SER A 56 -8.60 11.08 11.82
CA SER A 56 -8.75 12.42 12.42
C SER A 56 -9.70 13.30 11.61
N GLY A 57 -10.30 14.31 12.23
CA GLY A 57 -11.19 15.25 11.52
C GLY A 57 -12.60 14.68 11.35
N ASP A 58 -13.10 13.95 12.35
CA ASP A 58 -14.47 13.48 12.48
C ASP A 58 -15.50 14.61 12.64
N SER A 59 -15.03 15.80 13.04
CA SER A 59 -15.80 17.05 12.98
C SER A 59 -14.89 18.27 12.85
N GLY A 60 -15.45 19.40 12.43
CA GLY A 60 -14.73 20.66 12.32
C GLY A 60 -15.63 21.86 12.09
N THR A 61 -15.03 23.05 12.11
CA THR A 61 -15.68 24.33 11.81
C THR A 61 -14.83 25.13 10.84
N GLY A 62 -15.43 25.68 9.78
CA GLY A 62 -14.67 26.25 8.66
C GLY A 62 -14.00 25.18 7.81
N SER A 63 -13.16 25.56 6.85
CA SER A 63 -12.41 24.59 6.04
C SER A 63 -11.49 23.73 6.89
N GLY A 64 -11.28 22.47 6.49
CA GLY A 64 -10.44 21.53 7.21
C GLY A 64 -10.09 20.27 6.41
N THR A 65 -9.53 19.27 7.08
CA THR A 65 -9.10 18.02 6.46
C THR A 65 -9.56 16.83 7.29
N VAL A 66 -10.08 15.81 6.60
CA VAL A 66 -10.41 14.50 7.16
C VAL A 66 -9.32 13.53 6.74
N ASN A 67 -8.66 12.89 7.70
CA ASN A 67 -7.75 11.79 7.43
C ASN A 67 -8.47 10.47 7.71
N TYR A 68 -8.21 9.46 6.88
CA TYR A 68 -8.84 8.15 6.99
C TYR A 68 -7.87 7.02 6.62
N SER A 69 -8.21 5.80 7.00
CA SER A 69 -7.52 4.58 6.59
C SER A 69 -8.51 3.56 6.02
N VAL A 70 -7.98 2.69 5.18
CA VAL A 70 -8.69 1.63 4.47
C VAL A 70 -8.01 0.32 4.84
N ASN A 71 -8.76 -0.60 5.43
CA ASN A 71 -8.27 -1.93 5.78
C ASN A 71 -7.97 -2.74 4.52
N ALA A 72 -7.08 -3.74 4.64
CA ALA A 72 -6.84 -4.68 3.56
C ALA A 72 -8.12 -5.43 3.14
N ASN A 73 -8.23 -5.72 1.85
CA ASN A 73 -9.27 -6.55 1.23
C ASN A 73 -8.68 -7.93 0.90
N THR A 74 -9.31 -8.99 1.40
CA THR A 74 -8.91 -10.38 1.16
C THR A 74 -9.85 -11.12 0.20
N GLY A 75 -10.89 -10.45 -0.31
CA GLY A 75 -11.88 -11.01 -1.24
C GLY A 75 -11.95 -10.25 -2.56
N SER A 76 -13.09 -10.34 -3.24
CA SER A 76 -13.35 -9.59 -4.49
C SER A 76 -13.34 -8.08 -4.29
N SER A 77 -13.26 -7.33 -5.40
CA SER A 77 -13.28 -5.86 -5.40
C SER A 77 -14.50 -5.36 -4.64
N ARG A 78 -14.30 -4.33 -3.82
CA ARG A 78 -15.34 -3.74 -2.97
C ARG A 78 -15.35 -2.23 -3.08
N THR A 79 -16.53 -1.65 -2.89
CA THR A 79 -16.74 -0.21 -2.88
C THR A 79 -17.48 0.16 -1.60
N GLY A 80 -17.08 1.27 -0.99
CA GLY A 80 -17.64 1.78 0.24
C GLY A 80 -17.59 3.30 0.27
N THR A 81 -18.18 3.88 1.30
CA THR A 81 -18.38 5.34 1.35
C THR A 81 -18.12 5.93 2.73
N MET A 82 -17.79 7.22 2.73
CA MET A 82 -17.82 8.09 3.91
C MET A 82 -18.74 9.27 3.62
N THR A 83 -19.45 9.73 4.65
CA THR A 83 -20.23 10.97 4.61
C THR A 83 -19.39 12.08 5.24
N ILE A 84 -18.97 13.08 4.47
CA ILE A 84 -18.10 14.18 4.90
C ILE A 84 -18.78 15.51 4.58
N ALA A 85 -19.12 16.31 5.59
CA ALA A 85 -19.82 17.58 5.43
C ALA A 85 -21.12 17.45 4.59
N GLY A 86 -21.82 16.32 4.74
CA GLY A 86 -23.02 15.97 3.96
C GLY A 86 -22.73 15.49 2.53
N GLN A 87 -21.48 15.49 2.08
CA GLN A 87 -21.05 14.98 0.78
C GLN A 87 -20.66 13.51 0.86
N THR A 88 -20.89 12.75 -0.21
CA THR A 88 -20.47 11.35 -0.30
C THR A 88 -19.07 11.26 -0.88
N PHE A 89 -18.13 10.73 -0.09
CA PHE A 89 -16.81 10.34 -0.55
C PHE A 89 -16.80 8.84 -0.87
N THR A 90 -16.41 8.47 -2.09
CA THR A 90 -16.43 7.06 -2.53
C THR A 90 -15.03 6.45 -2.51
N VAL A 91 -14.87 5.32 -1.83
CA VAL A 91 -13.64 4.53 -1.84
C VAL A 91 -13.88 3.26 -2.63
N SER A 92 -13.11 3.07 -3.70
CA SER A 92 -13.05 1.79 -4.40
C SER A 92 -11.77 1.06 -3.99
N GLN A 93 -11.91 -0.22 -3.65
CA GLN A 93 -10.80 -1.07 -3.29
C GLN A 93 -10.77 -2.30 -4.19
N GLY A 94 -9.64 -2.51 -4.86
CA GLY A 94 -9.43 -3.67 -5.72
C GLY A 94 -9.60 -5.00 -4.95
N GLU A 95 -9.87 -6.06 -5.70
CA GLU A 95 -9.85 -7.43 -5.17
C GLU A 95 -8.48 -7.79 -4.62
N ALA A 96 -8.44 -8.75 -3.71
CA ALA A 96 -7.24 -9.50 -3.40
C ALA A 96 -6.74 -10.15 -4.69
N GLY A 97 -5.82 -9.48 -5.37
CA GLY A 97 -5.16 -10.04 -6.53
C GLY A 97 -4.47 -11.34 -6.14
N THR A 98 -4.53 -12.34 -7.02
CA THR A 98 -3.47 -13.35 -7.05
C THR A 98 -2.18 -12.57 -7.27
N CYS A 99 -1.42 -12.36 -6.20
CA CYS A 99 -0.21 -11.54 -6.27
C CYS A 99 0.63 -11.96 -7.46
N THR A 100 0.96 -11.00 -8.33
CA THR A 100 1.86 -11.25 -9.43
C THR A 100 3.28 -11.01 -8.95
N TYR A 101 4.16 -11.96 -9.26
CA TYR A 101 5.56 -11.91 -8.84
C TYR A 101 6.45 -12.12 -10.03
N ALA A 102 7.48 -11.29 -10.15
CA ALA A 102 8.57 -11.49 -11.10
C ALA A 102 9.90 -11.33 -10.37
N ILE A 103 10.92 -12.03 -10.88
CA ILE A 103 12.30 -11.92 -10.40
C ILE A 103 13.24 -11.55 -11.54
N ASP A 104 14.23 -10.71 -11.25
CA ASP A 104 15.29 -10.37 -12.19
C ASP A 104 16.64 -10.25 -11.46
N PRO A 105 17.68 -11.01 -11.86
CA PRO A 105 17.67 -12.03 -12.90
C PRO A 105 17.01 -13.35 -12.46
N ALA A 106 16.47 -14.11 -13.42
CA ALA A 106 15.96 -15.47 -13.18
C ALA A 106 17.06 -16.54 -13.08
N SER A 107 18.32 -16.21 -13.44
CA SER A 107 19.46 -17.11 -13.30
C SER A 107 20.78 -16.37 -13.13
N ALA A 108 21.79 -17.05 -12.58
CA ALA A 108 23.16 -16.55 -12.49
C ALA A 108 24.19 -17.64 -12.77
N ASN A 109 25.32 -17.23 -13.34
CA ASN A 109 26.51 -18.06 -13.51
C ASN A 109 27.60 -17.57 -12.56
N ILE A 110 28.08 -18.44 -11.67
CA ILE A 110 29.05 -18.09 -10.63
C ILE A 110 30.28 -18.99 -10.76
N GLY A 111 31.46 -18.41 -10.60
CA GLY A 111 32.71 -19.17 -10.62
C GLY A 111 32.78 -20.24 -9.52
N LEU A 112 33.61 -21.28 -9.71
CA LEU A 112 33.89 -22.30 -8.68
C LEU A 112 34.35 -21.72 -7.32
N HIS A 113 34.93 -20.51 -7.30
CA HIS A 113 35.31 -19.82 -6.07
C HIS A 113 34.13 -19.37 -5.21
N GLY A 114 32.90 -19.40 -5.74
CA GLY A 114 31.73 -18.83 -5.10
C GLY A 114 31.67 -17.31 -5.27
N GLY A 115 30.72 -16.68 -4.59
CA GLY A 115 30.49 -15.24 -4.67
C GLY A 115 29.16 -14.84 -4.07
N SER A 116 28.92 -13.54 -3.97
CA SER A 116 27.61 -12.98 -3.62
C SER A 116 26.90 -12.45 -4.86
N GLY A 117 25.58 -12.35 -4.77
CA GLY A 117 24.73 -11.76 -5.80
C GLY A 117 23.41 -11.27 -5.21
N SER A 118 22.62 -10.63 -6.04
CA SER A 118 21.27 -10.18 -5.70
C SER A 118 20.27 -10.56 -6.78
N VAL A 119 19.01 -10.67 -6.38
CA VAL A 119 17.85 -10.85 -7.25
C VAL A 119 16.78 -9.86 -6.82
N ASP A 120 16.32 -9.02 -7.74
CA ASP A 120 15.22 -8.10 -7.50
C ASP A 120 13.88 -8.83 -7.64
N VAL A 121 12.94 -8.46 -6.77
CA VAL A 121 11.57 -8.98 -6.70
C VAL A 121 10.63 -7.84 -7.04
N THR A 122 9.86 -8.01 -8.11
CA THR A 122 8.72 -7.15 -8.42
C THR A 122 7.46 -7.84 -7.93
N ALA A 123 6.72 -7.15 -7.07
CA ALA A 123 5.44 -7.62 -6.54
C ALA A 123 4.47 -6.45 -6.42
N ASP A 124 3.17 -6.73 -6.62
CA ASP A 124 2.13 -5.73 -6.42
C ASP A 124 2.19 -5.17 -4.98
N PRO A 125 1.90 -3.87 -4.77
CA PRO A 125 2.00 -3.30 -3.43
C PRO A 125 1.02 -4.02 -2.48
N GLY A 126 1.52 -4.43 -1.31
CA GLY A 126 0.76 -5.22 -0.35
C GLY A 126 0.95 -6.73 -0.44
N CYS A 127 1.56 -7.23 -1.52
CA CYS A 127 1.83 -8.65 -1.68
C CYS A 127 3.05 -9.06 -0.88
N SER A 128 2.85 -9.93 0.12
CA SER A 128 3.96 -10.56 0.83
C SER A 128 4.60 -11.64 -0.03
N TRP A 129 5.88 -11.89 0.17
CA TRP A 129 6.61 -12.97 -0.47
C TRP A 129 7.73 -13.47 0.44
N GLU A 130 8.21 -14.68 0.14
CA GLU A 130 9.31 -15.34 0.84
C GLU A 130 10.37 -15.81 -0.17
N ALA A 131 11.60 -15.97 0.32
CA ALA A 131 12.71 -16.54 -0.42
C ALA A 131 13.37 -17.65 0.41
N SER A 132 13.58 -18.81 -0.21
CA SER A 132 14.21 -19.97 0.41
C SER A 132 15.16 -20.67 -0.57
N SER A 133 16.30 -21.11 -0.07
CA SER A 133 17.25 -21.88 -0.87
C SER A 133 16.89 -23.37 -0.86
N ASN A 134 16.88 -24.01 -2.02
CA ASN A 134 16.61 -25.45 -2.15
C ASN A 134 17.89 -26.30 -1.96
N VAL A 135 19.04 -25.66 -1.74
CA VAL A 135 20.34 -26.32 -1.58
C VAL A 135 21.14 -25.68 -0.44
N SER A 136 21.90 -26.49 0.29
CA SER A 136 22.68 -26.00 1.45
C SER A 136 23.88 -25.11 1.09
N TRP A 137 24.28 -25.06 -0.19
CA TRP A 137 25.45 -24.32 -0.65
C TRP A 137 25.16 -22.94 -1.25
N ILE A 138 23.87 -22.56 -1.32
CA ILE A 138 23.42 -21.20 -1.59
C ILE A 138 22.73 -20.71 -0.31
N SER A 139 23.20 -19.62 0.25
CA SER A 139 22.65 -19.02 1.48
C SER A 139 22.04 -17.66 1.18
N ILE A 140 20.82 -17.42 1.65
CA ILE A 140 20.19 -16.10 1.57
C ILE A 140 20.73 -15.27 2.74
N THR A 141 21.39 -14.16 2.44
CA THR A 141 22.02 -13.28 3.43
C THR A 141 21.11 -12.13 3.85
N SER A 142 20.16 -11.73 3.00
CA SER A 142 19.12 -10.74 3.33
C SER A 142 17.92 -10.89 2.39
N GLY A 143 16.76 -10.37 2.81
CA GLY A 143 15.54 -10.42 2.00
C GLY A 143 14.92 -11.81 1.93
N SER A 144 14.93 -12.60 3.02
CA SER A 144 14.22 -13.89 3.07
C SER A 144 12.70 -13.76 3.02
N SER A 145 12.17 -12.56 3.26
CA SER A 145 10.76 -12.21 3.14
C SER A 145 10.60 -10.70 2.91
N GLY A 146 9.49 -10.30 2.28
CA GLY A 146 9.17 -8.88 2.06
C GLY A 146 7.71 -8.65 1.68
N THR A 147 7.34 -7.39 1.49
CA THR A 147 6.01 -6.96 1.00
C THR A 147 6.17 -5.89 -0.08
N GLY A 148 5.46 -6.04 -1.20
CA GLY A 148 5.69 -5.22 -2.39
C GLY A 148 7.08 -5.51 -3.00
N ASN A 149 7.64 -4.55 -3.73
CA ASN A 149 8.97 -4.72 -4.34
C ASN A 149 10.06 -4.91 -3.28
N GLY A 150 11.12 -5.66 -3.61
CA GLY A 150 12.30 -5.77 -2.77
C GLY A 150 13.45 -6.50 -3.45
N THR A 151 14.50 -6.80 -2.69
CA THR A 151 15.73 -7.43 -3.20
C THR A 151 16.14 -8.56 -2.26
N VAL A 152 16.47 -9.71 -2.83
CA VAL A 152 17.05 -10.87 -2.14
C VAL A 152 18.55 -10.89 -2.39
N MET A 153 19.37 -10.85 -1.34
CA MET A 153 20.81 -11.04 -1.47
C MET A 153 21.19 -12.46 -1.07
N TYR A 154 22.06 -13.08 -1.84
CA TYR A 154 22.51 -14.45 -1.61
C TYR A 154 24.03 -14.58 -1.72
N MET A 155 24.54 -15.68 -1.16
CA MET A 155 25.93 -16.08 -1.23
C MET A 155 26.03 -17.54 -1.66
N VAL A 156 26.90 -17.81 -2.63
CA VAL A 156 27.21 -19.13 -3.17
C VAL A 156 28.54 -19.58 -2.60
N TYR A 157 28.56 -20.71 -1.89
CA TYR A 157 29.81 -21.27 -1.38
C TYR A 157 30.65 -21.88 -2.50
N ARG A 158 31.97 -21.90 -2.31
CA ARG A 158 32.92 -22.51 -3.25
C ARG A 158 32.61 -23.99 -3.53
N SER A 159 32.94 -24.45 -4.74
CA SER A 159 32.89 -25.84 -5.16
C SER A 159 34.17 -26.25 -5.89
N ARG A 160 34.48 -27.54 -5.90
CA ARG A 160 35.56 -28.12 -6.71
C ARG A 160 35.06 -28.73 -8.02
N THR A 161 33.75 -28.87 -8.16
CA THR A 161 33.08 -29.45 -9.32
C THR A 161 31.92 -28.56 -9.73
N ALA A 162 31.56 -28.58 -11.02
CA ALA A 162 30.40 -27.87 -11.51
C ALA A 162 29.13 -28.42 -10.85
N ARG A 163 28.20 -27.53 -10.50
CA ARG A 163 26.91 -27.88 -9.89
C ARG A 163 25.85 -26.83 -10.18
N THR A 164 24.60 -27.25 -10.18
CA THR A 164 23.44 -26.38 -10.33
C THR A 164 22.53 -26.51 -9.13
N GLY A 165 21.98 -25.40 -8.67
CA GLY A 165 21.05 -25.33 -7.55
C GLY A 165 20.02 -24.24 -7.78
N THR A 166 18.93 -24.27 -7.02
CA THR A 166 17.84 -23.31 -7.16
C THR A 166 17.52 -22.63 -5.83
N VAL A 167 16.98 -21.42 -5.95
CA VAL A 167 16.37 -20.66 -4.85
C VAL A 167 14.94 -20.36 -5.29
N THR A 168 13.97 -20.61 -4.42
CA THR A 168 12.58 -20.23 -4.65
C THR A 168 12.36 -18.83 -4.07
N ILE A 169 11.96 -17.87 -4.89
CA ILE A 169 11.78 -16.46 -4.52
C ILE A 169 10.40 -16.02 -5.00
N ALA A 170 9.50 -15.66 -4.09
CA ALA A 170 8.13 -15.25 -4.42
C ALA A 170 7.39 -16.27 -5.30
N GLY A 171 7.65 -17.57 -5.06
CA GLY A 171 7.15 -18.68 -5.87
C GLY A 171 7.86 -18.90 -7.22
N GLN A 172 8.71 -17.97 -7.65
CA GLN A 172 9.54 -18.08 -8.85
C GLN A 172 10.82 -18.88 -8.57
N THR A 173 11.36 -19.53 -9.61
CA THR A 173 12.59 -20.31 -9.51
C THR A 173 13.77 -19.50 -10.03
N PHE A 174 14.71 -19.15 -9.15
CA PHE A 174 16.01 -18.61 -9.49
C PHE A 174 17.04 -19.74 -9.63
N THR A 175 17.73 -19.84 -10.77
CA THR A 175 18.69 -20.92 -11.05
C THR A 175 20.13 -20.43 -10.98
N VAL A 176 20.97 -21.09 -10.17
CA VAL A 176 22.40 -20.81 -10.10
C VAL A 176 23.20 -21.96 -10.68
N SER A 177 23.98 -21.67 -11.72
CA SER A 177 24.97 -22.58 -12.28
C SER A 177 26.36 -22.17 -11.79
N GLN A 178 27.04 -23.08 -11.09
CA GLN A 178 28.38 -22.86 -10.57
C GLN A 178 29.39 -23.68 -11.37
N GLN A 179 30.37 -23.03 -12.01
CA GLN A 179 31.38 -23.68 -12.87
C GLN A 179 32.65 -22.85 -13.03
#